data_AF-A0A962AW48-F1
#
_entry.id   AF-A0A962AW48-F1
#
_cell.length_a   1.000
_cell.length_b   1.000
_cell.length_c   1.000
_cell.angle_alpha   90.00
_cell.angle_beta   90.00
_cell.angle_gamma   90.00
#
_symmetry.space_group_name_H-M   'P 1'
#
loop_
_entity.id
_entity.type
_entity.pdbx_description
1 polymer ?
#
loop_
_entity_poly.entity_id
_entity_poly.type
_entity_poly.pdbx_seq_one_letter_code
_entity_poly.pdbx_strand_id
1 'polypeptide(L)'
;MKDLSLDLVSLRAAYDNGLDPHTLIDLVYDRIEAANDPGIFIALRSRADVHEEIGATRTSGKPLWGVPFAVKDNIDVAGLATTAACPDFAYMPEADAASVARLRAAGA
;
A
#
# COMPACT_ATOMS: atom_id res chain seq x y z
N MET A 1 4.31 3.70 18.67
CA MET A 1 4.05 3.55 17.22
C MET A 1 5.28 3.69 16.34
N LYS A 2 6.23 4.62 16.61
CA LYS A 2 7.46 4.76 15.80
C LYS A 2 8.24 3.46 15.57
N ASP A 3 8.20 2.51 16.50
CA ASP A 3 8.87 1.20 16.40
C ASP A 3 7.95 0.04 15.98
N LEU A 4 6.71 0.32 15.55
CA LEU A 4 5.79 -0.74 15.11
C LEU A 4 6.38 -1.47 13.89
N SER A 5 6.64 -2.76 14.02
CA SER A 5 7.01 -3.59 12.88
C SER A 5 5.83 -3.71 11.91
N LEU A 6 6.11 -3.64 10.60
CA LEU A 6 5.11 -3.77 9.54
C LEU A 6 4.95 -5.21 9.03
N ASP A 7 5.54 -6.20 9.74
CA ASP A 7 5.27 -7.60 9.43
C ASP A 7 3.81 -7.98 9.75
N LEU A 8 3.31 -9.01 9.08
CA LEU A 8 1.90 -9.41 9.17
C LEU A 8 1.47 -9.80 10.59
N VAL A 9 2.36 -10.39 11.39
CA VAL A 9 2.05 -10.84 12.75
C VAL A 9 1.88 -9.63 13.67
N SER A 10 2.82 -8.70 13.60
CA SER A 10 2.80 -7.45 14.36
C SER A 10 1.61 -6.58 14.00
N LEU A 11 1.31 -6.41 12.70
CA LEU A 11 0.15 -5.65 12.24
C LEU A 11 -1.17 -6.31 12.65
N ARG A 12 -1.26 -7.64 12.54
CA ARG A 12 -2.45 -8.37 12.99
C ARG A 12 -2.72 -8.13 14.47
N ALA A 13 -1.69 -8.28 15.30
CA ALA A 13 -1.78 -8.03 16.74
C ALA A 13 -2.14 -6.57 17.05
N ALA A 14 -1.54 -5.60 16.34
CA ALA A 14 -1.86 -4.19 16.52
C ALA A 14 -3.34 -3.89 16.19
N TYR A 15 -3.86 -4.46 15.11
CA TYR A 15 -5.28 -4.33 14.76
C TYR A 15 -6.21 -5.02 15.74
N ASP A 16 -5.85 -6.20 16.24
CA ASP A 16 -6.63 -6.90 17.25
C ASP A 16 -6.63 -6.13 18.61
N ASN A 17 -5.66 -5.23 18.81
CA ASN A 17 -5.60 -4.27 19.93
C ASN A 17 -6.18 -2.88 19.59
N GLY A 18 -6.89 -2.74 18.47
CA GLY A 18 -7.64 -1.52 18.14
C GLY A 18 -6.86 -0.44 17.39
N LEU A 19 -5.70 -0.76 16.79
CA LEU A 19 -5.07 0.16 15.84
C LEU A 19 -6.05 0.48 14.69
N ASP A 20 -6.13 1.75 14.32
CA ASP A 20 -6.89 2.20 13.16
C ASP A 20 -6.00 2.20 11.89
N PRO A 21 -6.45 1.65 10.75
CA PRO A 21 -5.66 1.64 9.52
C PRO A 21 -5.27 3.04 9.01
N HIS A 22 -6.09 4.08 9.22
CA HIS A 22 -5.68 5.44 8.83
C HIS A 22 -4.44 5.86 9.64
N THR A 23 -4.45 5.60 10.94
CA THR A 23 -3.28 5.83 11.81
C THR A 23 -2.04 5.04 11.35
N LEU A 24 -2.22 3.80 10.85
CA LEU A 24 -1.11 3.04 10.27
C LEU A 24 -0.56 3.69 9.01
N ILE A 25 -1.43 4.14 8.11
CA ILE A 25 -1.03 4.81 6.86
C ILE A 25 -0.29 6.11 7.16
N ASP A 26 -0.75 6.92 8.12
CA ASP A 26 -0.02 8.10 8.57
C ASP A 26 1.40 7.76 9.02
N LEU A 27 1.56 6.72 9.86
CA LEU A 27 2.87 6.24 10.28
C LEU A 27 3.75 5.78 9.12
N VAL A 28 3.18 5.12 8.11
CA VAL A 28 3.92 4.66 6.93
C VAL A 28 4.42 5.85 6.13
N TYR A 29 3.57 6.83 5.82
CA TYR A 29 3.99 8.02 5.09
C TYR A 29 5.00 8.85 5.86
N ASP A 30 4.82 9.02 7.18
CA ASP A 30 5.81 9.70 8.04
C ASP A 30 7.18 9.00 7.99
N ARG A 31 7.22 7.66 7.89
CA ARG A 31 8.48 6.91 7.73
C ARG A 31 9.09 7.08 6.34
N ILE A 32 8.28 7.13 5.29
CA ILE A 32 8.75 7.40 3.92
C ILE A 32 9.36 8.79 3.85
N GLU A 33 8.67 9.80 4.39
CA GLU A 33 9.15 11.18 4.46
C GLU A 33 10.43 11.31 5.28
N ALA A 34 10.51 10.64 6.43
CA ALA A 34 11.72 10.65 7.26
C ALA A 34 12.92 9.95 6.60
N ALA A 35 12.68 8.90 5.81
CA ALA A 35 13.73 8.24 5.03
C ALA A 35 14.26 9.17 3.93
N ASN A 36 13.38 10.00 3.34
CA ASN A 36 13.72 11.03 2.34
C ASN A 36 14.63 10.51 1.21
N ASP A 37 14.38 9.28 0.76
CA ASP A 37 15.16 8.62 -0.29
C ASP A 37 14.29 8.45 -1.55
N PRO A 38 14.54 9.25 -2.61
CA PRO A 38 13.79 9.15 -3.85
C PRO A 38 14.05 7.85 -4.62
N GLY A 39 15.07 7.05 -4.25
CA GLY A 39 15.38 5.76 -4.87
C GLY A 39 14.45 4.62 -4.46
N ILE A 40 13.61 4.81 -3.44
CA ILE A 40 12.71 3.75 -2.93
C ILE A 40 11.47 3.60 -3.81
N PHE A 41 10.89 4.71 -4.27
CA PHE A 41 9.63 4.73 -5.02
C PHE A 41 9.76 5.51 -6.33
N ILE A 42 9.51 4.85 -7.46
CA ILE A 42 9.39 5.51 -8.78
C ILE A 42 8.11 6.36 -8.84
N ALA A 43 7.02 5.80 -8.33
CA ALA A 43 5.75 6.49 -8.14
C ALA A 43 5.25 6.19 -6.73
N LEU A 44 4.71 7.21 -6.06
CA LEU A 44 4.07 7.10 -4.75
C LEU A 44 2.70 7.76 -4.86
N ARG A 45 1.64 7.01 -4.52
CA ARG A 45 0.30 7.59 -4.42
C ARG A 45 0.26 8.63 -3.33
N SER A 46 -0.60 9.65 -3.45
CA SER A 46 -0.69 10.64 -2.39
C SER A 46 -1.26 10.01 -1.12
N ARG A 47 -0.86 10.57 0.05
CA ARG A 47 -1.38 10.15 1.35
C ARG A 47 -2.92 10.19 1.36
N ALA A 48 -3.50 11.23 0.76
CA ALA A 48 -4.95 11.42 0.65
C ALA A 48 -5.62 10.30 -0.16
N ASP A 49 -5.10 9.96 -1.34
CA ASP A 49 -5.70 8.91 -2.18
C ASP A 49 -5.65 7.54 -1.51
N VAL A 50 -4.60 7.26 -0.72
CA VAL A 50 -4.50 6.01 0.04
C VAL A 50 -5.52 5.98 1.18
N HIS A 51 -5.71 7.10 1.90
CA HIS A 51 -6.76 7.16 2.93
C HIS A 51 -8.16 6.98 2.37
N GLU A 52 -8.45 7.52 1.18
CA GLU A 52 -9.75 7.35 0.52
C GLU A 52 -10.03 5.88 0.13
N GLU A 53 -8.98 5.10 -0.14
CA GLU A 53 -9.11 3.67 -0.44
C GLU A 53 -9.32 2.79 0.80
N ILE A 54 -9.04 3.29 2.01
CA ILE A 54 -9.27 2.53 3.24
C ILE A 54 -10.78 2.35 3.43
N GLY A 55 -11.25 1.12 3.21
CA GLY A 55 -12.63 0.77 3.45
C GLY A 55 -13.02 0.91 4.93
N ALA A 56 -14.21 1.44 5.20
CA ALA A 56 -14.67 1.86 6.52
C ALA A 56 -14.78 0.76 7.60
N THR A 57 -14.68 -0.53 7.25
CA THR A 57 -14.87 -1.63 8.21
C THR A 57 -13.91 -2.79 7.99
N ARG A 58 -13.34 -3.30 9.09
CA ARG A 58 -12.70 -4.63 9.15
C ARG A 58 -13.76 -5.68 8.89
N THR A 59 -13.94 -6.03 7.62
CA THR A 59 -14.77 -7.18 7.26
C THR A 59 -14.06 -8.43 7.77
N SER A 60 -14.61 -9.07 8.80
CA SER A 60 -14.12 -10.34 9.33
C SER A 60 -14.07 -11.36 8.18
N GLY A 61 -12.87 -11.63 7.65
CA GLY A 61 -12.68 -12.56 6.53
C GLY A 61 -11.66 -12.12 5.49
N LYS A 62 -11.30 -10.83 5.43
CA LYS A 62 -10.23 -10.34 4.54
C LYS A 62 -8.85 -10.54 5.20
N PRO A 63 -7.99 -11.46 4.72
CA PRO A 63 -6.78 -11.86 5.44
C PRO A 63 -5.69 -10.78 5.46
N LEU A 64 -5.77 -9.79 4.56
CA LEU A 64 -4.84 -8.67 4.47
C LEU A 64 -5.52 -7.32 4.76
N TRP A 65 -6.68 -7.31 5.42
CA TRP A 65 -7.39 -6.06 5.71
C TRP A 65 -6.47 -5.01 6.35
N GLY A 66 -6.35 -3.86 5.70
CA GLY A 66 -5.57 -2.72 6.17
C GLY A 66 -4.05 -2.93 6.14
N VAL A 67 -3.54 -3.96 5.47
CA VAL A 67 -2.09 -4.18 5.33
C VAL A 67 -1.57 -3.38 4.14
N PRO A 68 -0.77 -2.32 4.34
CA PRO A 68 -0.19 -1.57 3.25
C PRO A 68 0.81 -2.44 2.48
N PHE A 69 0.89 -2.24 1.16
CA PHE A 69 1.86 -2.92 0.31
C PHE A 69 2.42 -1.97 -0.75
N ALA A 70 3.63 -2.30 -1.21
CA ALA A 70 4.25 -1.68 -2.38
C ALA A 70 4.22 -2.67 -3.55
N VAL A 71 4.14 -2.13 -4.77
CA VAL A 71 4.14 -2.91 -6.00
C VAL A 71 5.40 -2.55 -6.79
N LYS A 72 6.10 -3.57 -7.30
CA LYS A 72 7.25 -3.33 -8.17
C LYS A 72 6.74 -2.71 -9.49
N ASP A 73 7.39 -1.66 -9.96
CA ASP A 73 6.99 -0.87 -11.14
C ASP A 73 7.04 -1.62 -12.50
N ASN A 74 7.18 -2.95 -12.47
CA ASN A 74 6.98 -3.83 -13.63
C ASN A 74 5.71 -4.69 -13.49
N ILE A 75 4.84 -4.37 -12.54
CA ILE A 75 3.57 -5.03 -12.26
C ILE A 75 2.49 -3.95 -12.33
N ASP A 76 1.47 -4.20 -13.14
CA ASP A 76 0.41 -3.22 -13.40
C ASP A 76 -0.43 -2.90 -12.17
N VAL A 77 -0.64 -1.60 -11.96
CA VAL A 77 -1.60 -1.01 -11.03
C VAL A 77 -2.45 -0.01 -11.80
N ALA A 78 -3.75 -0.22 -11.87
CA ALA A 78 -4.65 0.70 -12.57
C ALA A 78 -4.55 2.12 -11.99
N GLY A 79 -4.41 3.11 -12.87
CA GLY A 79 -4.27 4.52 -12.47
C GLY A 79 -2.83 4.98 -12.17
N LEU A 80 -1.84 4.09 -12.26
CA LEU A 80 -0.41 4.43 -12.20
C LEU A 80 0.29 3.95 -13.48
N ALA A 81 1.26 4.72 -13.98
CA ALA A 81 2.07 4.27 -15.10
C ALA A 81 2.96 3.10 -14.66
N THR A 82 3.02 2.04 -15.47
CA THR A 82 4.01 0.97 -15.35
C THR A 82 5.21 1.36 -16.19
N THR A 83 6.40 1.53 -15.60
CA THR A 83 7.59 1.98 -16.37
C THR A 83 8.71 0.93 -16.44
N ALA A 84 8.69 -0.08 -15.59
CA ALA A 84 9.80 -1.01 -15.40
C ALA A 84 11.15 -0.28 -15.20
N ALA A 85 11.12 0.90 -14.57
CA ALA A 85 12.24 1.83 -14.44
C ALA A 85 12.86 2.32 -15.76
N CYS A 86 12.08 2.32 -16.86
CA CYS A 86 12.48 2.78 -18.18
C CYS A 86 11.44 3.77 -18.75
N PRO A 87 11.76 5.07 -18.85
CA PRO A 87 10.81 6.07 -19.35
C PRO A 87 10.23 5.76 -20.73
N ASP A 88 11.05 5.22 -21.65
CA ASP A 88 10.62 4.86 -23.01
C ASP A 88 9.71 3.63 -23.06
N PHE A 89 9.65 2.84 -21.98
CA PHE A 89 8.76 1.69 -21.85
C PHE A 89 7.41 2.04 -21.22
N ALA A 90 7.26 3.26 -20.68
CA ALA A 90 6.11 3.62 -19.85
C ALA A 90 4.77 3.49 -20.59
N TYR A 91 3.78 2.89 -19.92
CA TYR A 91 2.39 2.85 -20.37
C TYR A 91 1.42 2.98 -19.20
N MET A 92 0.15 3.28 -19.50
CA MET A 92 -0.93 3.29 -18.53
C MET A 92 -1.73 1.98 -18.64
N PRO A 93 -1.68 1.08 -17.64
CA PRO A 93 -2.45 -0.15 -17.67
C PRO A 93 -3.95 0.14 -17.49
N GLU A 94 -4.79 -0.61 -18.23
CA GLU A 94 -6.25 -0.50 -18.13
C GLU A 94 -6.82 -1.13 -16.85
N ALA A 95 -6.08 -2.09 -16.26
CA ALA A 95 -6.50 -2.84 -15.08
C ALA A 95 -5.30 -3.24 -14.22
N ASP A 96 -5.59 -3.56 -12.95
CA ASP A 96 -4.60 -4.17 -12.05
C ASP A 96 -4.10 -5.51 -12.60
N ALA A 97 -2.81 -5.79 -12.41
CA ALA A 97 -2.29 -7.14 -12.57
C ALA A 97 -3.02 -8.12 -11.63
N ALA A 98 -3.13 -9.39 -12.02
CA ALA A 98 -3.87 -10.39 -11.25
C ALA A 98 -3.36 -10.58 -9.81
N SER A 99 -2.08 -10.29 -9.53
CA SER A 99 -1.53 -10.27 -8.17
C SER A 99 -2.06 -9.09 -7.35
N VAL A 100 -2.04 -7.88 -7.91
CA VAL A 100 -2.53 -6.66 -7.27
C VAL A 100 -4.03 -6.76 -6.99
N ALA A 101 -4.82 -7.21 -7.98
CA ALA A 101 -6.25 -7.43 -7.81
C ALA A 101 -6.56 -8.42 -6.68
N ARG A 102 -5.76 -9.49 -6.52
CA ARG A 102 -5.91 -10.46 -5.43
C ARG A 102 -5.55 -9.88 -4.06
N LEU A 103 -4.52 -9.05 -3.98
CA LEU A 103 -4.13 -8.37 -2.74
C LEU A 103 -5.25 -7.43 -2.27
N ARG A 104 -5.77 -6.59 -3.18
CA ARG A 104 -6.90 -5.70 -2.90
C ARG A 104 -8.17 -6.47 -2.51
N ALA A 105 -8.49 -7.56 -3.21
CA ALA A 105 -9.62 -8.43 -2.86
C ALA A 105 -9.46 -9.04 -1.46
N ALA A 106 -8.23 -9.39 -1.07
CA ALA A 106 -7.87 -9.85 0.26
C ALA A 106 -7.86 -8.74 1.33
N GLY A 107 -8.05 -7.47 0.95
CA GLY A 107 -8.23 -6.31 1.82
C GLY A 107 -7.00 -5.45 2.06
N ALA A 108 -5.90 -5.74 1.36
CA ALA A 108 -4.70 -4.91 1.41
C ALA A 108 -4.96 -3.51 0.84
#